data_AF-A0A1Q3VYK3-F1
#
_entry.id   AF-A0A1Q3VYK3-F1
#
_cell.length_a   1.000
_cell.length_b   1.000
_cell.length_c   1.000
_cell.angle_alpha   90.00
_cell.angle_beta   90.00
_cell.angle_gamma   90.00
#
_symmetry.space_group_name_H-M   'P 1'
#
loop_
_entity.id
_entity.type
_entity.pdbx_description
1 polymer ?
#
loop_
_entity_poly.entity_id
_entity_poly.type
_entity_poly.pdbx_seq_one_letter_code
_entity_poly.pdbx_strand_id
1 'polypeptide(L)' 'MIVLAGPNGAGKSTLYETRIAPSFAGLFINADIIQRDELRNPSPAASYEAANIASSRRGSTTAGI' A
#
# COMPACT_ATOMS: atom_id res chain seq x y z
N MET A 1 -0.21 13.84 0.02
CA MET A 1 -0.52 12.40 -0.11
C MET A 1 -1.10 12.16 -1.50
N ILE A 2 -0.59 11.17 -2.25
CA ILE A 2 -1.08 10.80 -3.59
C ILE A 2 -1.78 9.44 -3.48
N VAL A 3 -2.96 9.30 -4.08
CA VAL A 3 -3.75 8.06 -4.07
C VAL A 3 -3.92 7.57 -5.51
N LEU A 4 -3.48 6.34 -5.79
CA LEU A 4 -3.77 5.63 -7.05
C LEU A 4 -5.07 4.82 -6.87
N ALA A 5 -6.16 5.29 -7.48
CA ALA A 5 -7.47 4.65 -7.42
C ALA A 5 -8.03 4.32 -8.81
N GLY A 6 -8.93 3.33 -8.88
CA GLY A 6 -9.52 2.82 -10.12
C GLY A 6 -10.07 1.40 -9.96
N PRO A 7 -10.94 0.91 -10.85
CA PRO A 7 -11.55 -0.41 -10.73
C PRO A 7 -10.55 -1.57 -10.84
N ASN A 8 -10.95 -2.78 -10.41
CA ASN A 8 -10.13 -3.99 -10.58
C ASN A 8 -9.85 -4.23 -12.07
N GLY A 9 -8.60 -4.57 -12.41
CA GLY A 9 -8.17 -4.70 -13.81
C GLY A 9 -7.77 -3.40 -14.52
N ALA A 10 -7.94 -2.22 -13.91
CA ALA A 10 -7.54 -0.93 -14.51
C ALA A 10 -6.01 -0.70 -14.63
N GLY A 11 -5.18 -1.69 -14.27
CA GLY A 11 -3.72 -1.61 -14.43
C GLY A 11 -2.99 -0.78 -13.36
N LYS A 12 -3.60 -0.50 -12.20
CA LYS A 12 -2.97 0.30 -11.12
C LYS A 12 -1.62 -0.27 -10.65
N SER A 13 -1.55 -1.59 -10.44
CA SER A 13 -0.30 -2.26 -10.04
C SER A 13 0.75 -2.14 -11.14
N THR A 14 0.37 -2.35 -12.40
CA THR A 14 1.25 -2.19 -13.56
C THR A 14 1.77 -0.77 -13.70
N LEU A 15 0.91 0.25 -13.55
CA LEU A 15 1.31 1.66 -13.59
C LEU A 15 2.29 1.97 -12.46
N TYR A 16 2.01 1.49 -11.25
CA TYR A 16 2.88 1.67 -10.11
C TYR A 16 4.26 1.04 -10.36
N GLU A 17 4.31 -0.24 -10.69
CA GLU A 17 5.55 -1.01 -10.88
C GLU A 17 6.41 -0.49 -12.02
N THR A 18 5.80 -0.12 -13.15
CA THR A 18 6.55 0.21 -14.38
C THR A 18 6.91 1.69 -14.50
N ARG A 19 6.16 2.59 -13.87
CA ARG A 19 6.32 4.05 -14.06
C ARG A 19 6.58 4.82 -12.79
N ILE A 20 5.98 4.43 -11.67
CA ILE A 20 6.07 5.18 -10.42
C ILE A 20 7.24 4.68 -9.58
N ALA A 21 7.27 3.39 -9.25
CA ALA A 21 8.28 2.79 -8.39
C ALA A 21 9.74 3.09 -8.82
N PRO A 22 10.10 3.08 -10.13
CA PRO A 22 11.47 3.38 -10.55
C PRO A 22 11.93 4.81 -10.27
N SER A 23 10.99 5.77 -10.23
CA SER A 23 11.29 7.21 -10.12
C SER A 23 10.80 7.83 -8.81
N PHE A 24 10.12 7.04 -7.96
CA PHE A 24 9.51 7.50 -6.72
C PHE A 24 10.29 6.99 -5.52
N ALA A 25 11.07 7.87 -4.89
CA ALA A 25 11.83 7.58 -3.67
C ALA A 25 10.97 7.65 -2.38
N GLY A 26 9.66 7.84 -2.51
CA GLY A 26 8.75 7.97 -1.38
C GLY A 26 8.33 6.62 -0.79
N LEU A 27 8.00 6.61 0.50
CA LEU A 27 7.53 5.42 1.21
C LEU A 27 6.25 4.87 0.53
N PHE A 28 6.32 3.65 -0.01
CA PHE A 28 5.16 2.98 -0.59
C PHE A 28 4.47 2.11 0.45
N ILE A 29 3.23 2.43 0.77
CA ILE A 29 2.44 1.73 1.80
C ILE A 29 1.18 1.16 1.15
N ASN A 30 1.09 -0.16 1.08
CA ASN A 30 -0.03 -0.89 0.49
C ASN A 30 -0.47 -2.04 1.43
N ALA A 31 -1.76 -2.11 1.76
CA ALA A 31 -2.30 -3.10 2.68
C ALA A 31 -2.25 -4.54 2.13
N ASP A 32 -2.44 -4.73 0.83
CA ASP A 32 -2.39 -6.06 0.20
C ASP A 32 -0.98 -6.64 0.22
N ILE A 33 0.05 -5.78 0.11
CA ILE A 33 1.46 -6.18 0.26
C ILE A 33 1.74 -6.57 1.71
N ILE A 34 1.30 -5.76 2.68
CA ILE A 34 1.47 -6.05 4.11
C ILE A 34 0.78 -7.38 4.48
N GLN A 35 -0.44 -7.61 4.00
CA GLN A 35 -1.16 -8.86 4.26
C GLN A 35 -0.42 -10.08 3.72
N ARG A 36 0.08 -9.99 2.48
CA ARG A 36 0.73 -11.12 1.80
C ARG A 36 2.14 -11.39 2.33
N ASP A 37 2.94 -10.35 2.49
CA ASP A 37 4.38 -10.51 2.70
C ASP A 37 4.76 -10.49 4.19
N GLU A 38 4.05 -9.67 5.00
CA GLU A 38 4.31 -9.51 6.43
C GLU A 38 3.41 -10.40 7.28
N LEU A 39 2.08 -10.28 7.16
CA LEU A 39 1.14 -11.10 7.95
C LEU A 39 1.06 -12.54 7.45
N ARG A 40 1.32 -12.76 6.16
CA ARG A 40 1.27 -14.06 5.47
C ARG A 40 -0.03 -14.83 5.74
N ASN A 41 -1.13 -14.08 5.84
CA ASN A 41 -2.42 -14.60 6.23
C ASN A 41 -3.49 -14.11 5.24
N PRO A 42 -4.07 -14.99 4.42
CA PRO A 42 -5.06 -14.61 3.42
C PRO A 42 -6.47 -14.43 4.01
N SER A 43 -6.66 -14.62 5.32
CA SER A 43 -7.98 -14.46 5.94
C SER A 43 -8.50 -13.01 5.82
N PRO A 44 -9.83 -12.82 5.71
CA PRO A 44 -10.42 -11.48 5.69
C PRO A 44 -10.07 -10.65 6.93
N ALA A 45 -9.92 -11.30 8.09
CA ALA A 45 -9.50 -10.64 9.33
C ALA A 45 -8.11 -9.99 9.18
N ALA A 46 -7.16 -10.69 8.55
CA ALA A 46 -5.83 -10.16 8.28
C ALA A 46 -5.84 -8.99 7.27
N SER A 47 -6.84 -8.90 6.38
CA SER A 47 -7.01 -7.73 5.51
C SER A 47 -7.32 -6.46 6.31
N TYR A 48 -8.15 -6.57 7.35
CA TYR A 48 -8.43 -5.43 8.24
C TYR A 48 -7.20 -5.04 9.08
N GLU A 49 -6.45 -6.03 9.58
CA GLU A 49 -5.20 -5.78 10.30
C GLU A 49 -4.16 -5.08 9.41
N ALA A 50 -3.96 -5.57 8.18
CA ALA A 50 -3.05 -4.96 7.22
C ALA A 50 -3.46 -3.53 6.84
N ALA A 51 -4.76 -3.27 6.72
CA ALA A 51 -5.29 -1.92 6.49
C ALA A 51 -4.97 -0.96 7.66
N ASN A 52 -5.06 -1.44 8.90
CA ASN A 52 -4.70 -0.67 10.09
C ASN A 52 -3.19 -0.36 10.12
N ILE A 53 -2.33 -1.35 9.85
CA ILE A 53 -0.87 -1.15 9.76
C ILE A 53 -0.54 -0.11 8.67
N ALA A 54 -1.16 -0.24 7.48
CA ALA A 54 -1.00 0.73 6.40
C ALA A 54 -1.46 2.14 6.79
N SER A 55 -2.55 2.25 7.55
CA SER A 55 -3.03 3.54 8.08
C SER A 55 -2.02 4.15 9.05
N SER A 56 -1.54 3.36 10.03
CA SER A 56 -0.57 3.81 11.02
C SER A 56 0.75 4.28 10.40
N ARG A 57 1.27 3.56 9.38
CA ARG A 57 2.50 3.97 8.65
C ARG A 57 2.32 5.27 7.85
N ARG A 58 1.12 5.50 7.30
CA ARG A 58 0.79 6.77 6.63
C ARG A 58 0.73 7.91 7.65
N GLY A 59 0.13 7.67 8.82
CA GLY A 59 0.06 8.61 9.92
C GLY A 59 1.43 9.00 10.46
N SER A 60 2.31 8.03 10.71
CA SER A 60 3.67 8.27 11.26
C SER A 60 4.54 9.11 10.33
N THR A 61 4.33 9.02 9.01
CA THR A 61 5.09 9.80 8.01
C THR A 61 4.70 11.30 8.03
N THR A 62 3.52 11.65 8.56
CA THR A 62 3.06 13.05 8.64
C THR A 62 3.62 13.79 9.85
N ALA A 63 4.16 13.07 10.85
CA ALA A 63 4.65 13.65 12.10
C ALA A 63 6.12 14.13 12.05
N GLY A 64 6.79 14.04 10.90
CA GLY A 64 8.21 14.34 10.72
C GLY A 64 8.53 15.49 9.77
N ILE A 65 7.55 16.36 9.46
CA ILE A 65 7.74 17.61 8.69
C ILE A 65 7.34 18.83 9.50
#